data_AF-A0A661B9S9-F1
#
_entry.id   AF-A0A661B9S9-F1
#
_cell.length_a   1.000
_cell.length_b   1.000
_cell.length_c   1.000
_cell.angle_alpha   90.00
_cell.angle_beta   90.00
_cell.angle_gamma   90.00
#
_symmetry.space_group_name_H-M   'P 1'
#
loop_
_entity.id
_entity.type
_entity.pdbx_description
1 polymer ?
#
loop_
_entity_poly.entity_id
_entity_poly.type
_entity_poly.pdbx_seq_one_letter_code
_entity_poly.pdbx_strand_id
1 'polypeptide(L)' 'MKSFKIALTRTYLVTIKAENEDRAKQFVEYYLGNCPDLSTEKEQKEKNFSIEDIEMVHNEAQQV' A
#
# COMPACT_ATOMS: atom_id res chain seq x y z
N MET A 1 13.60 -28.21 -13.41
CA MET A 1 12.81 -26.96 -13.45
C MET A 1 13.65 -25.85 -14.08
N LYS A 2 13.02 -24.82 -14.66
CA LYS A 2 13.71 -23.67 -15.28
C LYS A 2 13.35 -22.40 -14.51
N SER A 3 14.28 -21.45 -14.45
CA SER A 3 14.05 -20.14 -13.82
C SER A 3 13.45 -19.17 -14.83
N PHE A 4 12.45 -18.40 -14.40
CA PHE A 4 11.83 -17.33 -15.19
C PHE A 4 11.92 -16.03 -14.41
N LYS A 5 12.21 -14.93 -15.11
CA LYS A 5 12.10 -13.58 -14.54
C LYS A 5 10.73 -13.02 -14.93
N ILE A 6 9.91 -12.74 -13.93
CA ILE A 6 8.55 -12.24 -14.09
C ILE A 6 8.47 -10.94 -13.30
N ALA A 7 7.98 -9.88 -13.94
CA ALA A 7 7.56 -8.65 -13.28
C ALA A 7 6.11 -8.82 -12.82
N LEU A 8 5.81 -8.35 -11.61
CA LEU A 8 4.47 -8.33 -11.08
C LEU A 8 4.11 -6.88 -10.78
N THR A 9 3.07 -6.39 -11.46
CA THR A 9 2.54 -5.04 -11.26
C THR A 9 1.25 -5.14 -10.46
N ARG A 10 1.15 -4.38 -9.37
CA ARG A 10 -0.06 -4.29 -8.57
C ARG A 10 -0.45 -2.84 -8.38
N THR A 11 -1.74 -2.55 -8.51
CA THR A 11 -2.31 -1.24 -8.22
C THR A 11 -3.38 -1.41 -7.17
N TYR A 12 -3.38 -0.52 -6.19
CA TYR A 12 -4.31 -0.54 -5.07
C TYR A 12 -5.05 0.79 -5.00
N LEU A 13 -6.34 0.73 -4.68
CA LEU A 13 -7.13 1.88 -4.25
C LEU A 13 -7.20 1.83 -2.73
N VAL A 14 -6.80 2.93 -2.07
CA VAL A 14 -6.67 2.97 -0.62
C VAL A 14 -7.58 4.06 -0.06
N THR A 15 -8.40 3.68 0.91
CA THR A 15 -9.23 4.63 1.68
C THR A 15 -8.57 4.89 3.03
N ILE A 16 -8.12 6.13 3.25
CA ILE A 16 -7.39 6.55 4.44
C ILE A 16 -8.00 7.83 5.04
N LYS A 17 -8.11 7.89 6.37
CA LYS A 17 -8.41 9.13 7.09
C LYS A 17 -7.10 9.78 7.51
N ALA A 18 -6.86 11.01 7.08
CA ALA A 18 -5.67 11.78 7.41
C ALA A 18 -5.99 13.27 7.48
N GLU A 19 -5.04 14.04 8.04
CA GLU A 19 -5.18 15.48 8.23
C GLU A 19 -5.30 16.26 6.91
N ASN A 20 -4.68 15.77 5.84
CA ASN A 20 -4.73 16.34 4.49
C ASN A 20 -4.25 15.33 3.43
N GLU A 21 -4.40 15.70 2.16
CA GLU A 21 -4.06 14.85 1.01
C GLU A 21 -2.56 14.51 0.92
N ASP A 22 -1.67 15.47 1.22
CA ASP A 22 -0.22 15.23 1.16
C ASP A 22 0.21 14.22 2.23
N ARG A 23 -0.34 14.32 3.44
CA ARG A 23 -0.15 13.33 4.50
C ARG A 23 -0.71 11.97 4.13
N ALA A 24 -1.90 11.92 3.52
CA ALA A 24 -2.50 10.68 3.05
C ALA A 24 -1.58 9.95 2.06
N LYS A 25 -1.03 10.66 1.06
CA LYS A 25 -0.08 10.11 0.09
C LYS A 25 1.19 9.59 0.77
N GLN A 26 1.79 10.39 1.64
CA GLN A 26 2.99 9.98 2.39
C GLN A 26 2.76 8.72 3.21
N PHE A 27 1.61 8.61 3.89
CA PHE A 27 1.28 7.44 4.69
C PHE A 27 1.05 6.21 3.81
N VAL A 28 0.33 6.33 2.70
CA VAL A 28 0.12 5.23 1.76
C VAL A 28 1.45 4.75 1.17
N GLU A 29 2.31 5.64 0.69
CA GLU A 29 3.62 5.28 0.13
C GLU A 29 4.52 4.59 1.16
N TYR A 30 4.56 5.12 2.38
CA TYR A 30 5.46 4.62 3.43
C TYR A 30 4.96 3.31 4.05
N TYR A 31 3.68 3.26 4.45
CA TYR A 31 3.12 2.12 5.18
C TYR A 31 2.61 0.99 4.28
N LEU A 32 2.27 1.28 3.01
CA LEU A 32 1.82 0.27 2.03
C LEU A 32 2.86 -0.08 0.96
N GLY A 33 4.08 0.46 1.04
CA GLY A 33 5.16 0.16 0.09
C GLY A 33 5.50 -1.34 -0.01
N ASN A 34 5.16 -2.14 1.02
CA ASN A 34 5.24 -3.60 1.04
C ASN A 34 3.89 -4.21 1.47
N CYS A 35 2.80 -3.90 0.75
CA CYS A 35 1.45 -4.43 1.01
C CYS A 35 1.46 -5.91 1.49
N PRO A 36 0.77 -6.25 2.60
CA PRO A 36 -0.29 -5.48 3.31
C PRO A 36 0.21 -4.32 4.19
N ASP A 37 -0.71 -3.57 4.82
CA ASP A 37 -0.40 -2.51 5.79
C ASP A 37 0.52 -3.03 6.89
N LEU A 38 1.68 -2.38 7.03
CA LEU A 38 2.69 -2.71 8.02
C LEU A 38 2.69 -1.75 9.22
N SER A 39 1.81 -0.74 9.22
CA SER A 39 1.70 0.18 10.35
C SER A 39 1.14 -0.50 11.59
N THR A 40 1.69 -0.16 12.74
CA THR A 40 1.19 -0.62 14.04
C THR A 40 0.10 0.31 14.56
N GLU A 41 -0.77 -0.20 15.44
CA GLU A 41 -1.80 0.62 16.12
C GLU A 41 -1.18 1.84 16.84
N LYS A 42 0.03 1.67 17.39
CA LYS A 42 0.77 2.74 18.03
C LYS A 42 1.13 3.84 17.03
N GLU A 43 1.68 3.48 15.87
CA GLU A 43 2.06 4.45 14.84
C GLU A 43 0.84 5.17 14.27
N GLN A 44 -0.25 4.45 14.00
CA GLN A 44 -1.52 5.04 13.56
C GLN A 44 -2.03 6.10 14.55
N LYS A 45 -1.99 5.79 15.85
CA LYS A 45 -2.39 6.72 16.91
C LYS A 45 -1.44 7.92 17.04
N GLU A 46 -0.13 7.70 17.01
CA GLU A 46 0.88 8.77 17.12
C GLU A 46 0.86 9.74 15.94
N LYS A 47 0.47 9.25 14.76
CA LYS A 47 0.43 10.03 13.51
C LYS A 47 -0.98 10.47 13.11
N ASN A 48 -1.98 10.15 13.93
CA ASN A 48 -3.38 10.55 13.74
C ASN A 48 -3.94 10.17 12.35
N PHE A 49 -3.76 8.91 11.96
CA PHE A 49 -4.37 8.35 10.76
C PHE A 49 -4.92 6.95 11.02
N SER A 50 -5.80 6.48 10.13
CA SER A 50 -6.25 5.09 10.08
C SER A 50 -6.42 4.65 8.63
N ILE A 51 -5.96 3.43 8.32
CA ILE A 51 -6.26 2.77 7.05
C ILE A 51 -7.54 1.97 7.23
N GLU A 52 -8.56 2.32 6.45
CA GLU A 52 -9.89 1.73 6.60
C GLU A 52 -10.09 0.57 5.63
N ASP A 53 -9.56 0.70 4.41
CA ASP A 53 -9.69 -0.32 3.36
C ASP A 53 -8.55 -0.24 2.34
N ILE A 54 -8.18 -1.41 1.79
CA ILE A 54 -7.18 -1.57 0.72
C ILE A 54 -7.76 -2.55 -0.30
N GLU A 55 -8.11 -2.04 -1.48
CA GLU A 55 -8.62 -2.85 -2.58
C GLU A 55 -7.55 -2.98 -3.68
N MET A 56 -7.25 -4.21 -4.11
CA MET A 56 -6.39 -4.45 -5.27
C MET A 56 -7.21 -4.30 -6.54
N VAL A 57 -6.94 -3.26 -7.31
CA VAL A 57 -7.68 -2.95 -8.56
C VAL A 57 -6.97 -3.43 -9.81
N HIS A 58 -5.67 -3.77 -9.72
CA HIS A 58 -4.90 -4.34 -10.82
C HIS A 58 -3.86 -5.33 -10.30
N ASN A 59 -3.73 -6.48 -10.98
CA ASN A 59 -2.82 -7.57 -10.62
C ASN A 59 -2.38 -8.33 -11.87
N GLU A 60 -1.29 -7.89 -12.48
CA GLU A 60 -0.83 -8.45 -13.75
C GLU A 60 0.64 -8.85 -13.67
N ALA A 61 0.92 -10.08 -14.11
CA ALA A 61 2.27 -10.61 -14.23
C ALA A 61 2.71 -10.56 -15.70
N GLN A 62 3.88 -10.01 -15.95
CA GLN A 62 4.46 -9.87 -17.29
C GLN A 62 5.88 -10.41 -17.32
N GLN A 63 6.27 -11.01 -18.44
CA GLN A 63 7.63 -11.49 -18.61
C GLN A 63 8.57 -10.32 -18.88
N VAL A 64 9.74 -10.31 -18.23
CA VAL A 64 10.77 -9.27 -18.38
C VAL A 64 11.79 -9.64 -19.44
#